data_AF-A0A7S2YU95-F1
#
_entry.id   AF-A0A7S2YU95-F1
#
_cell.length_a   1.000
_cell.length_b   1.000
_cell.length_c   1.000
_cell.angle_alpha   90.00
_cell.angle_beta   90.00
_cell.angle_gamma   90.00
#
_symmetry.space_group_name_H-M   'P 1'
#
loop_
_entity.id
_entity.type
_entity.pdbx_description
1 polymer ?
#
loop_
_entity_poly.entity_id
_entity_poly.type
_entity_poly.pdbx_seq_one_letter_code
_entity_poly.pdbx_strand_id
1 'polypeptide(L)'
;VEVEGSWDNWSSRLSLLKSGKDFTVVKLLMPGVYQFKFIVDGTWKYAPDQTAIFDEMGNVNNVVEVQEYVPENIDSISSFELPASPPSSYMNDKMTSEDFVKDPPLMPNHLNLTLLNVPQFVEAPAALPRPQHVILNHIYEETNKSGKDTHVLGMTYRYRSKYCTTVLYTSKNA
;
A
#
# COMPACT_ATOMS: atom_id res chain seq x y z
N VAL A 1 11.03 -30.42 -8.15
CA VAL A 1 9.85 -30.23 -7.29
C VAL A 1 8.79 -29.57 -8.12
N GLU A 2 7.61 -30.15 -8.15
CA GLU A 2 6.47 -29.63 -8.90
C GLU A 2 5.30 -29.38 -7.94
N VAL A 3 4.33 -28.59 -8.36
CA VAL A 3 3.08 -28.37 -7.63
C VAL A 3 1.89 -28.50 -8.59
N GLU A 4 0.84 -29.16 -8.12
CA GLU A 4 -0.48 -29.20 -8.75
C GLU A 4 -1.52 -28.65 -7.77
N GLY A 5 -2.64 -28.15 -8.29
CA GLY A 5 -3.72 -27.65 -7.44
C GLY A 5 -5.04 -27.48 -8.16
N SER A 6 -6.06 -27.13 -7.39
CA SER A 6 -7.46 -27.07 -7.83
C SER A 6 -7.76 -25.92 -8.79
N TRP A 7 -6.83 -24.97 -8.97
CA TRP A 7 -7.01 -23.80 -9.85
C TRP A 7 -7.25 -24.15 -11.32
N ASP A 8 -6.85 -25.34 -11.76
CA ASP A 8 -7.09 -25.87 -13.10
C ASP A 8 -7.64 -27.30 -13.05
N ASN A 9 -8.30 -27.64 -11.95
CA ASN A 9 -8.81 -28.98 -11.68
C ASN A 9 -7.71 -30.07 -11.72
N TRP A 10 -6.54 -29.79 -11.13
CA TRP A 10 -5.41 -30.74 -11.03
C TRP A 10 -4.94 -31.26 -12.40
N SER A 11 -5.02 -30.40 -13.42
CA SER A 11 -4.72 -30.80 -14.80
C SER A 11 -3.29 -30.48 -15.22
N SER A 12 -2.66 -29.47 -14.59
CA SER A 12 -1.33 -29.03 -14.97
C SER A 12 -0.33 -29.02 -13.80
N ARG A 13 0.91 -29.42 -14.12
CA ARG A 13 2.06 -29.39 -13.22
C ARG A 13 2.84 -28.10 -13.41
N LEU A 14 3.19 -27.47 -12.30
CA LEU A 14 4.06 -26.30 -12.28
C LEU A 14 5.39 -26.67 -11.65
N SER A 15 6.47 -26.56 -12.43
CA SER A 15 7.83 -26.76 -11.92
C SER A 15 8.27 -25.56 -11.08
N LEU A 16 8.77 -25.83 -9.87
CA LEU A 16 9.30 -24.79 -8.99
C LEU A 16 10.75 -24.45 -9.32
N LEU A 17 11.09 -23.17 -9.22
CA LEU A 17 12.45 -22.67 -9.34
C LEU A 17 13.23 -22.96 -8.05
N LYS A 18 14.39 -23.61 -8.17
CA LYS A 18 15.26 -23.89 -7.03
C LYS A 18 16.18 -22.69 -6.76
N SER A 19 16.13 -22.16 -5.53
CA SER A 19 17.01 -21.10 -5.04
C SER A 19 17.67 -21.53 -3.74
N GLY A 20 18.90 -22.01 -3.81
CA GLY A 20 19.62 -22.54 -2.66
C GLY A 20 18.90 -23.75 -2.03
N LYS A 21 18.31 -23.53 -0.85
CA LYS A 21 17.50 -24.54 -0.12
C LYS A 21 16.02 -24.47 -0.44
N ASP A 22 15.56 -23.39 -1.06
CA ASP A 22 14.15 -23.10 -1.25
C ASP A 22 13.69 -23.44 -2.68
N PHE A 23 12.41 -23.72 -2.82
CA PHE A 23 11.73 -23.94 -4.09
C PHE A 23 10.56 -22.96 -4.20
N THR A 24 10.47 -22.19 -5.29
CA THR A 24 9.50 -21.10 -5.41
C THR A 24 8.85 -21.07 -6.79
N VAL A 25 7.57 -20.69 -6.84
CA VAL A 25 6.84 -20.38 -8.08
C VAL A 25 5.91 -19.20 -7.81
N VAL A 26 5.71 -18.34 -8.82
CA VAL A 26 4.73 -17.24 -8.77
C VAL A 26 3.61 -17.57 -9.75
N LYS A 27 2.38 -17.69 -9.23
CA LYS A 27 1.18 -17.92 -10.04
C LYS A 27 0.11 -16.89 -9.68
N LEU A 28 -0.45 -16.25 -10.69
CA LEU A 28 -1.61 -15.38 -10.54
C LEU A 28 -2.87 -16.24 -10.43
N LEU A 29 -3.64 -16.05 -9.36
CA LEU A 29 -4.89 -16.75 -9.09
C LEU A 29 -6.00 -15.71 -8.88
N MET A 30 -7.21 -16.07 -9.29
CA MET A 30 -8.41 -15.28 -8.97
C MET A 30 -8.71 -15.41 -7.47
N PRO A 31 -9.49 -14.49 -6.88
CA PRO A 31 -9.91 -14.63 -5.49
C PRO A 31 -10.72 -15.91 -5.29
N GLY A 32 -10.41 -16.66 -4.23
CA GLY A 32 -11.01 -17.95 -3.93
C GLY A 32 -10.13 -18.84 -3.04
N VAL A 33 -10.67 -20.00 -2.66
CA VAL A 33 -9.95 -21.01 -1.87
C VAL A 33 -9.45 -22.10 -2.81
N TYR A 34 -8.15 -22.36 -2.78
CA TYR A 34 -7.51 -23.36 -3.62
C TYR A 34 -6.80 -24.42 -2.77
N GLN A 35 -6.93 -25.67 -3.20
CA GLN A 35 -6.17 -26.79 -2.66
C GLN A 35 -4.99 -27.08 -3.56
N PHE A 36 -3.85 -27.47 -3.00
CA PHE A 36 -2.67 -27.82 -3.77
C PHE A 36 -1.80 -28.85 -3.04
N LYS A 37 -0.90 -29.47 -3.79
CA LYS A 37 0.01 -30.48 -3.28
C LYS A 37 1.32 -30.48 -4.05
N PHE A 38 2.41 -30.76 -3.35
CA PHE A 38 3.74 -30.83 -3.95
C PHE A 38 4.05 -32.24 -4.43
N ILE A 39 4.81 -32.31 -5.52
CA ILE A 39 5.39 -33.55 -6.04
C ILE A 39 6.90 -33.40 -5.88
N VAL A 40 7.44 -34.12 -4.88
CA VAL A 40 8.86 -34.15 -4.55
C VAL A 40 9.37 -35.54 -4.88
N ASP A 41 10.30 -35.62 -5.84
CA ASP A 41 10.89 -36.87 -6.32
C ASP A 41 9.82 -37.90 -6.75
N GLY A 42 8.79 -37.43 -7.46
CA GLY A 42 7.68 -38.26 -7.94
C GLY A 42 6.67 -38.67 -6.86
N THR A 43 6.85 -38.25 -5.61
CA THR A 43 5.95 -38.56 -4.50
C THR A 43 5.13 -37.34 -4.10
N TRP A 44 3.82 -37.53 -3.91
CA TRP A 44 2.91 -36.51 -3.40
C TRP A 44 3.19 -36.19 -1.93
N LYS A 45 3.43 -34.92 -1.63
CA LYS A 45 3.71 -34.41 -0.27
C LYS A 45 2.94 -33.12 -0.03
N TYR A 46 2.52 -32.91 1.21
CA TYR A 46 2.02 -31.63 1.69
C TYR A 46 3.08 -30.96 2.57
N ALA A 47 3.01 -29.64 2.70
CA ALA A 47 3.84 -28.83 3.58
C ALA A 47 3.19 -28.79 4.98
N PRO A 48 3.82 -29.35 6.04
CA PRO A 48 3.23 -29.44 7.37
C PRO A 48 3.19 -28.09 8.13
N ASP A 49 3.98 -27.13 7.66
CA ASP A 49 4.04 -25.74 8.14
C ASP A 49 2.97 -24.84 7.52
N GLN A 50 2.20 -25.35 6.54
CA GLN A 50 1.13 -24.62 5.87
C GLN A 50 -0.25 -25.18 6.23
N THR A 51 -1.28 -24.33 6.13
CA THR A 51 -2.67 -24.75 6.32
C THR A 51 -3.02 -25.90 5.38
N ALA A 52 -3.73 -26.91 5.90
CA ALA A 52 -4.10 -28.10 5.16
C ALA A 52 -5.51 -28.57 5.54
N ILE A 53 -6.16 -29.27 4.61
CA ILE A 53 -7.49 -29.86 4.75
C ILE A 53 -7.45 -31.33 4.32
N PHE A 54 -8.38 -32.12 4.87
CA PHE A 54 -8.68 -33.47 4.40
C PHE A 54 -9.72 -33.41 3.29
N ASP A 55 -9.42 -34.03 2.14
CA ASP A 55 -10.43 -34.23 1.11
C ASP A 55 -11.40 -35.36 1.48
N GLU A 56 -12.49 -35.50 0.72
CA GLU A 56 -13.52 -36.53 0.92
C GLU A 56 -12.98 -37.97 0.78
N MET A 57 -11.79 -38.12 0.20
CA MET A 57 -11.10 -39.39 -0.01
C MET A 57 -10.02 -39.65 1.06
N GLY A 58 -9.88 -38.76 2.05
CA GLY A 58 -8.93 -38.87 3.15
C GLY A 58 -7.50 -38.39 2.84
N ASN A 59 -7.25 -37.78 1.68
CA ASN A 59 -5.96 -37.19 1.38
C ASN A 59 -5.80 -35.83 2.05
N VAL A 60 -4.56 -35.54 2.45
CA VAL A 60 -4.17 -34.22 2.97
C VAL A 60 -3.62 -33.35 1.85
N ASN A 61 -4.25 -32.18 1.66
CA ASN A 61 -3.85 -31.17 0.69
C ASN A 61 -3.62 -29.82 1.41
N ASN A 62 -2.63 -29.05 0.97
CA ASN A 62 -2.46 -27.69 1.46
C ASN A 62 -3.56 -26.78 0.91
N VAL A 63 -3.92 -25.74 1.66
CA VAL A 63 -4.96 -24.78 1.30
C VAL A 63 -4.40 -23.37 1.30
N VAL A 64 -4.73 -22.62 0.25
CA VAL A 64 -4.48 -21.19 0.17
C VAL A 64 -5.77 -20.45 -0.12
N GLU A 65 -6.07 -19.44 0.69
CA GLU A 65 -7.15 -18.50 0.42
C GLU A 65 -6.55 -17.26 -0.26
N VAL A 66 -6.92 -17.07 -1.52
CA VAL A 66 -6.57 -15.88 -2.28
C VAL A 66 -7.69 -14.88 -2.08
N GLN A 67 -7.41 -13.82 -1.32
CA GLN A 67 -8.39 -12.74 -1.14
C GLN A 67 -8.37 -11.81 -2.35
N GLU A 68 -9.49 -11.11 -2.58
CA GLU A 68 -9.51 -10.01 -3.54
C GLU A 68 -8.43 -9.01 -3.15
N TYR A 69 -7.61 -8.59 -4.11
CA TYR A 69 -6.60 -7.57 -3.89
C TYR A 69 -7.30 -6.24 -3.61
N VAL A 70 -7.65 -6.04 -2.33
CA VAL A 70 -8.01 -4.75 -1.80
C VAL A 70 -6.69 -4.04 -1.53
N PRO A 71 -6.35 -2.96 -2.26
CA PRO A 71 -5.16 -2.18 -1.92
C PRO A 71 -5.32 -1.67 -0.48
N GLU A 72 -4.65 -2.37 0.44
CA GLU A 72 -4.66 -2.19 1.89
C GLU A 72 -6.05 -2.35 2.53
N ASN A 73 -6.22 -3.46 3.25
CA ASN A 73 -7.33 -3.66 4.18
C ASN A 73 -7.25 -2.58 5.28
N ILE A 74 -8.06 -1.53 5.15
CA ILE A 74 -7.97 -0.27 5.90
C ILE A 74 -8.30 -0.45 7.38
N ASP A 75 -9.06 -1.48 7.73
CA ASP A 75 -9.57 -1.69 9.09
C ASP A 75 -8.59 -2.49 9.99
N SER A 76 -7.59 -3.17 9.41
CA SER A 76 -6.73 -4.11 10.16
C SER A 76 -5.31 -3.59 10.43
N ILE A 77 -4.93 -2.42 9.94
CA ILE A 77 -3.58 -1.89 10.12
C ILE A 77 -3.63 -0.79 11.16
N SER A 78 -3.11 -1.08 12.36
CA SER A 78 -3.02 -0.15 13.50
C SER A 78 -2.33 1.18 13.15
N SER A 79 -1.63 1.27 12.02
CA SER A 79 -1.03 2.49 11.50
C SER A 79 -2.03 3.51 10.92
N PHE A 80 -3.31 3.18 10.80
CA PHE A 80 -4.37 4.08 10.32
C PHE A 80 -5.38 4.50 11.40
N GLU A 81 -5.27 3.97 12.63
CA GLU A 81 -5.92 4.64 13.75
C GLU A 81 -5.32 6.04 13.86
N LEU A 82 -6.18 7.06 13.88
CA LEU A 82 -5.73 8.41 14.15
C LEU A 82 -4.93 8.34 15.46
N PRO A 83 -3.66 8.79 15.46
CA PRO A 83 -2.89 8.77 16.69
C PRO A 83 -3.72 9.50 17.74
N ALA A 84 -3.83 8.88 18.91
CA ALA A 84 -4.46 9.54 20.04
C ALA A 84 -3.82 10.93 20.17
N SER A 85 -4.64 11.95 20.44
CA SER A 85 -4.11 13.26 20.78
C SER A 85 -3.00 13.09 21.81
N PRO A 86 -1.91 13.88 21.73
CA PRO A 86 -0.84 13.82 22.71
C PRO A 86 -1.42 13.83 24.14
N PRO A 87 -0.80 13.14 25.11
CA PRO A 87 -1.30 13.11 26.49
C PRO A 87 -1.32 14.50 27.14
N SER A 88 -0.65 15.49 26.55
CA SER A 88 -0.72 16.89 26.94
C SER A 88 -2.01 17.56 26.47
N SER A 89 -2.58 18.42 27.33
CA SER A 89 -3.64 19.34 26.92
C SER A 89 -3.14 20.28 25.82
N TYR A 90 -4.01 20.62 24.87
CA TYR A 90 -3.75 21.67 23.88
C TYR A 90 -3.75 23.04 24.59
N MET A 91 -2.62 23.40 25.17
CA MET A 91 -2.40 24.69 25.83
C MET A 91 -1.71 25.66 24.87
N ASN A 92 -2.03 26.94 25.01
CA ASN A 92 -1.35 28.03 24.27
C ASN A 92 -0.19 28.61 25.10
N ASP A 93 0.52 27.75 25.83
CA ASP A 93 1.68 28.18 26.60
C ASP A 93 2.79 28.61 25.64
N LYS A 94 3.48 29.69 25.99
CA LYS A 94 4.58 30.19 25.17
C LYS A 94 5.74 29.20 25.22
N MET A 95 6.32 28.91 24.05
CA MET A 95 7.57 28.15 23.96
C MET A 95 8.66 28.84 24.77
N THR A 96 9.44 28.04 25.48
CA THR A 96 10.55 28.43 26.35
C THR A 96 11.88 28.24 25.63
N SER A 97 12.97 28.80 26.18
CA SER A 97 14.32 28.62 25.62
C SER A 97 14.74 27.16 25.49
N GLU A 98 14.26 26.32 26.40
CA GLU A 98 14.51 24.89 26.49
C GLU A 98 13.95 24.13 25.28
N ASP A 99 12.85 24.61 24.69
CA ASP A 99 12.21 24.00 23.52
C ASP A 99 13.07 24.17 22.25
N PHE A 100 13.94 25.18 22.21
CA PHE A 100 14.83 25.48 21.07
C PHE A 100 16.23 24.87 21.21
N VAL A 101 16.49 24.09 22.27
CA VAL A 101 17.81 23.46 22.49
C VAL A 101 18.10 22.36 21.46
N LYS A 102 17.06 21.73 20.92
CA LYS A 102 17.19 20.66 19.93
C LYS A 102 17.04 21.23 18.52
N ASP A 103 17.92 20.78 17.63
CA ASP A 103 17.80 21.09 16.21
C ASP A 103 16.49 20.50 15.63
N PRO A 104 15.83 21.21 14.70
CA PRO A 104 14.66 20.68 14.03
C PRO A 104 15.02 19.43 13.21
N PRO A 105 14.09 18.48 13.06
CA PRO A 105 14.33 17.32 12.22
C PRO A 105 14.59 17.73 10.77
N LEU A 106 15.45 16.98 10.08
CA LEU A 106 15.67 17.16 8.65
C LEU A 106 14.39 16.90 7.87
N MET A 107 14.15 17.73 6.84
CA MET A 107 12.99 17.57 5.97
C MET A 107 13.05 16.22 5.23
N PRO A 108 12.02 15.36 5.35
CA PRO A 108 11.95 14.14 4.57
C PRO A 108 11.96 14.44 3.08
N ASN A 109 12.87 13.81 2.34
CA ASN A 109 13.02 13.98 0.89
C ASN A 109 11.74 13.65 0.10
N HIS A 110 10.90 12.74 0.61
CA HIS A 110 9.61 12.39 0.01
C HIS A 110 8.66 13.58 -0.15
N LEU A 111 8.76 14.61 0.71
CA LEU A 111 7.90 15.79 0.63
C LEU A 111 8.20 16.69 -0.58
N ASN A 112 9.30 16.45 -1.28
CA ASN A 112 9.60 17.12 -2.55
C ASN A 112 8.82 16.53 -3.74
N LEU A 113 8.12 15.40 -3.56
CA LEU A 113 7.36 14.73 -4.62
C LEU A 113 5.97 15.35 -4.78
N THR A 114 5.85 16.33 -5.68
CA THR A 114 4.56 16.98 -5.97
C THR A 114 3.84 16.29 -7.13
N LEU A 115 2.62 15.79 -6.89
CA LEU A 115 1.81 15.13 -7.94
C LEU A 115 1.46 16.08 -9.09
N LEU A 116 1.37 17.38 -8.80
CA LEU A 116 0.96 18.41 -9.74
C LEU A 116 2.08 18.86 -10.69
N ASN A 117 3.35 18.52 -10.41
CA ASN A 117 4.48 18.81 -11.31
C ASN A 117 4.86 17.62 -12.19
N VAL A 118 4.11 16.51 -12.12
CA VAL A 118 4.33 15.35 -12.98
C VAL A 118 3.71 15.62 -14.36
N PRO A 119 4.35 15.21 -15.47
CA PRO A 119 3.77 15.34 -16.80
C PRO A 119 2.38 14.70 -16.88
N GLN A 120 1.43 15.42 -17.47
CA GLN A 120 0.06 14.94 -17.65
C GLN A 120 -0.01 13.81 -18.69
N PHE A 121 -0.91 12.85 -18.45
CA PHE A 121 -1.22 11.82 -19.43
C PHE A 121 -2.24 12.35 -20.45
N VAL A 122 -1.90 12.28 -21.74
CA VAL A 122 -2.69 12.92 -22.82
C VAL A 122 -4.13 12.41 -22.88
N GLU A 123 -4.35 11.12 -22.64
CA GLU A 123 -5.70 10.51 -22.72
C GLU A 123 -6.55 10.76 -21.46
N ALA A 124 -5.93 11.18 -20.36
CA ALA A 124 -6.59 11.38 -19.07
C ALA A 124 -5.98 12.58 -18.32
N PRO A 125 -6.26 13.83 -18.75
CA PRO A 125 -5.62 15.03 -18.22
C PRO A 125 -5.94 15.31 -16.74
N ALA A 126 -7.04 14.76 -16.24
CA ALA A 126 -7.42 14.84 -14.82
C ALA A 126 -6.86 13.69 -13.96
N ALA A 127 -6.22 12.69 -14.57
CA ALA A 127 -5.66 11.56 -13.85
C ALA A 127 -4.26 11.91 -13.31
N LEU A 128 -4.10 11.78 -12.00
CA LEU A 128 -2.81 11.90 -11.33
C LEU A 128 -2.26 10.50 -11.01
N PRO A 129 -0.92 10.34 -10.98
CA PRO A 129 -0.32 9.08 -10.56
C PRO A 129 -0.69 8.75 -9.11
N ARG A 130 -0.62 7.47 -8.75
CA ARG A 130 -0.88 7.03 -7.37
C ARG A 130 0.14 7.68 -6.42
N PRO A 131 -0.30 8.43 -5.40
CA PRO A 131 0.61 9.06 -4.45
C PRO A 131 1.26 8.04 -3.51
N GLN A 132 2.44 8.39 -2.98
CA GLN A 132 2.97 7.74 -1.80
C GLN A 132 2.15 8.16 -0.57
N HIS A 133 1.96 7.25 0.39
CA HIS A 133 1.15 7.56 1.57
C HIS A 133 1.73 8.73 2.39
N VAL A 134 3.06 8.88 2.42
CA VAL A 134 3.79 9.91 3.19
C VAL A 134 3.54 11.34 2.71
N ILE A 135 3.08 11.54 1.47
CA ILE A 135 2.79 12.88 0.94
C ILE A 135 1.35 13.32 1.15
N LEU A 136 0.50 12.43 1.68
CA LEU A 136 -0.91 12.73 1.95
C LEU A 136 -1.03 13.69 3.14
N ASN A 137 -2.06 14.54 3.11
CA ASN A 137 -2.35 15.55 4.13
C ASN A 137 -1.26 16.63 4.32
N HIS A 138 -0.26 16.67 3.44
CA HIS A 138 0.70 17.76 3.35
C HIS A 138 0.19 18.83 2.38
N ILE A 139 0.40 20.10 2.76
CA ILE A 139 0.02 21.27 1.95
C ILE A 139 1.20 21.64 1.04
N TYR A 140 0.89 21.87 -0.23
CA TYR A 140 1.78 22.42 -1.23
C TYR A 140 1.34 23.83 -1.57
N GLU A 141 2.29 24.75 -1.75
CA GLU A 141 2.01 26.11 -2.21
C GLU A 141 2.70 26.35 -3.55
N GLU A 142 1.98 26.97 -4.49
CA GLU A 142 2.58 27.46 -5.73
C GLU A 142 3.40 28.72 -5.45
N THR A 143 4.71 28.64 -5.64
CA THR A 143 5.62 29.79 -5.46
C THR A 143 5.82 30.61 -6.75
N ASN A 144 5.17 30.24 -7.85
CA ASN A 144 5.35 30.89 -9.14
C ASN A 144 4.70 32.28 -9.16
N LYS A 145 5.44 33.28 -9.63
CA LYS A 145 5.09 34.72 -9.54
C LYS A 145 4.04 35.17 -10.57
N SER A 146 3.35 34.25 -11.23
CA SER A 146 2.43 34.57 -12.34
C SER A 146 1.17 35.29 -11.87
N GLY A 147 0.69 35.02 -10.65
CA GLY A 147 -0.46 35.70 -10.05
C GLY A 147 0.00 36.66 -8.95
N LYS A 148 0.09 37.97 -9.24
CA LYS A 148 0.52 38.97 -8.23
C LYS A 148 -0.40 39.02 -7.00
N ASP A 149 -1.62 38.49 -7.10
CA ASP A 149 -2.66 38.62 -6.07
C ASP A 149 -3.43 37.33 -5.73
N THR A 150 -2.83 36.17 -5.98
CA THR A 150 -3.48 34.87 -5.68
C THR A 150 -2.53 33.94 -4.94
N HIS A 151 -3.00 33.32 -3.85
CA HIS A 151 -2.36 32.14 -3.24
C HIS A 151 -3.01 30.89 -3.82
N VAL A 152 -2.17 29.92 -4.20
CA VAL A 152 -2.63 28.63 -4.71
C VAL A 152 -2.09 27.55 -3.80
N LEU A 153 -3.01 26.86 -3.13
CA LEU A 153 -2.70 25.77 -2.20
C LEU A 153 -3.19 24.45 -2.77
N GLY A 154 -2.37 23.42 -2.70
CA GLY A 154 -2.70 22.06 -3.10
C GLY A 154 -2.61 21.11 -1.90
N MET A 155 -3.53 20.16 -1.80
CA MET A 155 -3.44 19.06 -0.85
C MET A 155 -4.00 17.79 -1.45
N THR A 156 -3.30 16.67 -1.22
CA THR A 156 -3.79 15.33 -1.57
C THR A 156 -4.23 14.60 -0.31
N TYR A 157 -5.46 14.10 -0.31
CA TYR A 157 -6.01 13.29 0.78
C TYR A 157 -6.61 11.99 0.24
N ARG A 158 -6.77 11.01 1.12
CA ARG A 158 -7.37 9.71 0.79
C ARG A 158 -8.85 9.73 1.17
N TYR A 159 -9.72 9.28 0.27
CA TYR A 159 -11.13 9.00 0.53
C TYR A 159 -11.41 7.52 0.22
N ARG A 160 -11.55 6.70 1.27
CA ARG A 160 -11.64 5.24 1.18
C ARG A 160 -10.45 4.66 0.40
N SER A 161 -10.70 4.01 -0.74
CA SER A 161 -9.68 3.43 -1.63
C SER A 161 -9.21 4.39 -2.73
N LYS A 162 -9.66 5.65 -2.72
CA LYS A 162 -9.33 6.65 -3.74
C LYS A 162 -8.50 7.80 -3.16
N TYR A 163 -7.75 8.48 -4.03
CA TYR A 163 -6.96 9.66 -3.69
C TYR A 163 -7.54 10.88 -4.41
N CYS A 164 -7.68 11.98 -3.70
CA CYS A 164 -8.23 13.23 -4.21
C CYS A 164 -7.20 14.33 -3.97
N THR A 165 -6.85 15.07 -5.03
CA THR A 165 -6.00 16.26 -4.94
C THR A 165 -6.89 17.47 -5.16
N THR A 166 -6.97 18.34 -4.16
CA THR A 166 -7.72 19.59 -4.22
C THR A 166 -6.75 20.75 -4.36
N VAL A 167 -7.06 21.66 -5.28
CA VAL A 167 -6.34 22.93 -5.46
C VAL A 167 -7.29 24.07 -5.12
N LEU A 168 -6.89 24.89 -4.17
CA LEU A 168 -7.62 26.06 -3.69
C LEU A 168 -6.91 27.33 -4.17
N TYR A 169 -7.66 28.22 -4.81
CA TYR A 169 -7.22 29.55 -5.20
C TYR A 169 -7.85 30.56 -4.25
N THR A 170 -7.03 31.35 -3.55
CA THR A 170 -7.51 32.42 -2.65
C THR A 170 -6.87 33.76 -3.01
N SER A 171 -7.60 34.85 -2.75
CA SER A 171 -7.05 36.21 -2.89
C SER A 171 -6.12 36.53 -1.73
N LYS A 172 -5.06 37.31 -1.98
CA LYS A 172 -4.14 37.76 -0.90
C LYS A 172 -4.72 38.91 -0.07
N ASN A 173 -5.73 39.61 -0.59
CA ASN A 173 -6.25 40.86 -0.02
C ASN A 173 -7.68 40.71 0.55
N ALA A 174 -7.92 39.73 1.41
CA ALA A 174 -9.19 39.62 2.15
C ALA A 174 -9.11 40.30 3.52
#